data_AF-A0A239BDB6-F1
#
_entry.id   AF-A0A239BDB6-F1
#
_cell.length_a   1.000
_cell.length_b   1.000
_cell.length_c   1.000
_cell.angle_alpha   90.00
_cell.angle_beta   90.00
_cell.angle_gamma   90.00
#
_symmetry.space_group_name_H-M   'P 1'
#
loop_
_entity.id
_entity.type
_entity.pdbx_description
1 polymer ?
#
loop_
_entity_poly.entity_id
_entity_poly.type
_entity_poly.pdbx_seq_one_letter_code
_entity_poly.pdbx_strand_id
1 'polypeptide(L)'
;MQAVSALVLLLVFCGVSGCGVDEKEQKNLTMTLPSDTPPHTVELLRRVLPKIEAHCPGLVKYWSALEFQQVEPDRPYHVGAGTHLPDWPQVTWLVFQVKDENQLVPGKYRAHGHVCRIGIDADGTALIVPKEPCQSLFFDRPAALADQDFIVDIRD
;
A
#
# COMPACT_ATOMS: atom_id res chain seq x y z
N MET A 1 29.18 -14.35 -11.73
CA MET A 1 27.81 -14.40 -12.28
C MET A 1 26.95 -15.06 -11.22
N GLN A 2 26.28 -14.27 -10.37
CA GLN A 2 25.40 -14.80 -9.33
C GLN A 2 23.99 -14.89 -9.90
N ALA A 3 23.41 -16.09 -9.85
CA ALA A 3 22.04 -16.32 -10.26
C ALA A 3 21.10 -15.61 -9.26
N VAL A 4 20.37 -14.62 -9.75
CA VAL A 4 19.32 -13.93 -8.99
C VAL A 4 18.12 -14.88 -8.98
N SER A 5 17.91 -15.61 -7.90
CA SER A 5 16.75 -16.49 -7.74
C SER A 5 15.59 -15.65 -7.24
N ALA A 6 14.66 -15.31 -8.14
CA ALA A 6 13.41 -14.63 -7.79
C ALA A 6 12.45 -15.67 -7.18
N LEU A 7 12.06 -15.46 -5.92
CA LEU A 7 11.03 -16.27 -5.26
C LEU A 7 9.65 -15.71 -5.65
N VAL A 8 8.94 -16.40 -6.54
CA VAL A 8 7.55 -16.08 -6.90
C VAL A 8 6.62 -16.85 -5.96
N LEU A 9 5.97 -16.15 -5.03
CA LEU A 9 4.96 -16.73 -4.14
C LEU A 9 3.60 -16.73 -4.84
N LEU A 10 3.10 -17.92 -5.19
CA LEU A 10 1.84 -18.10 -5.92
C LEU A 10 0.82 -18.74 -4.97
N LEU A 11 -0.16 -17.97 -4.51
CA LEU A 11 -1.23 -18.44 -3.62
C LEU A 11 -2.43 -18.90 -4.46
N VAL A 12 -2.66 -20.21 -4.52
CA VAL A 12 -3.83 -20.83 -5.17
C VAL A 12 -4.80 -21.27 -4.08
N PHE A 13 -5.94 -20.59 -3.98
CA PHE A 13 -7.06 -21.03 -3.14
C PHE A 13 -8.03 -21.87 -3.98
N CYS A 14 -8.06 -23.17 -3.73
CA CYS A 14 -9.11 -24.06 -4.23
C CYS A 14 -10.39 -23.86 -3.40
N GLY A 15 -11.29 -23.00 -3.88
CA GLY A 15 -12.63 -22.83 -3.31
C GLY A 15 -13.64 -23.76 -3.98
N VAL A 16 -14.34 -24.56 -3.19
CA VAL A 16 -15.48 -25.36 -3.64
C VAL A 16 -16.78 -24.57 -3.41
N SER A 17 -17.45 -24.25 -4.52
CA SER A 17 -18.89 -24.03 -4.75
C SER A 17 -19.74 -23.25 -3.72
N GLY A 18 -20.21 -22.06 -4.15
CA GLY A 18 -21.39 -21.38 -3.61
C GLY A 18 -21.90 -20.30 -4.58
N CYS A 19 -23.18 -20.33 -4.92
CA CYS A 19 -23.84 -19.54 -5.97
C CYS A 19 -23.67 -18.02 -5.87
N GLY A 20 -23.38 -17.41 -7.03
CA GLY A 20 -24.04 -16.18 -7.47
C GLY A 20 -23.70 -14.90 -6.72
N VAL A 21 -22.44 -14.47 -6.81
CA VAL A 21 -22.07 -13.07 -6.67
C VAL A 21 -21.08 -12.80 -7.79
N ASP A 22 -21.29 -11.72 -8.55
CA ASP A 22 -20.33 -11.21 -9.55
C ASP A 22 -18.90 -11.45 -9.05
N GLU A 23 -18.19 -12.37 -9.73
CA GLU A 23 -16.74 -12.50 -9.60
C GLU A 23 -16.17 -11.18 -10.10
N LYS A 24 -16.11 -10.17 -9.22
CA LYS A 24 -15.14 -9.10 -9.35
C LYS A 24 -13.81 -9.82 -9.45
N GLU A 25 -13.29 -9.91 -10.66
CA GLU A 25 -11.94 -10.32 -10.97
C GLU A 25 -11.03 -9.69 -9.92
N GLN A 26 -10.66 -10.47 -8.91
CA GLN A 26 -9.89 -9.98 -7.78
C GLN A 26 -8.49 -9.78 -8.36
N LYS A 27 -8.22 -8.56 -8.81
CA LYS A 27 -6.88 -8.15 -9.25
C LYS A 27 -5.97 -8.29 -8.06
N ASN A 28 -5.33 -9.45 -7.95
CA ASN A 28 -4.31 -9.71 -6.95
C ASN A 28 -3.19 -8.69 -7.16
N LEU A 29 -2.90 -7.88 -6.14
CA LEU A 29 -1.77 -6.98 -6.16
C LEU A 29 -0.49 -7.81 -6.12
N THR A 30 0.14 -8.01 -7.28
CA THR A 30 1.42 -8.72 -7.35
C THR A 30 2.56 -7.73 -7.17
N MET A 31 3.27 -7.85 -6.06
CA MET A 31 4.49 -7.10 -5.77
C MET A 31 5.67 -8.05 -5.67
N THR A 32 6.74 -7.77 -6.42
CA THR A 32 7.99 -8.51 -6.29
C THR A 32 8.85 -7.82 -5.25
N LEU A 33 9.08 -8.50 -4.12
CA LEU A 33 9.96 -8.00 -3.06
C LEU A 33 11.43 -8.27 -3.40
N PRO A 34 12.35 -7.35 -3.12
CA PRO A 34 13.79 -7.62 -3.17
C PRO A 34 14.18 -8.84 -2.33
N SER A 35 15.14 -9.65 -2.78
CA SER A 35 15.53 -10.89 -2.09
C SER A 35 16.19 -10.65 -0.72
N ASP A 36 16.64 -9.43 -0.46
CA ASP A 36 17.19 -8.96 0.81
C ASP A 36 16.14 -8.32 1.72
N THR A 37 14.85 -8.35 1.36
CA THR A 37 13.77 -7.89 2.24
C THR A 37 13.78 -8.70 3.55
N PRO A 38 13.81 -8.05 4.73
CA PRO A 38 13.88 -8.77 5.99
C PRO A 38 12.70 -9.72 6.20
N PRO A 39 12.90 -10.92 6.81
CA PRO A 39 11.83 -11.90 7.00
C PRO A 39 10.63 -11.37 7.77
N HIS A 40 10.84 -10.53 8.79
CA HIS A 40 9.75 -9.94 9.56
C HIS A 40 8.93 -8.94 8.73
N THR A 41 9.57 -8.21 7.81
CA THR A 41 8.89 -7.34 6.84
C THR A 41 8.03 -8.16 5.88
N VAL A 42 8.54 -9.30 5.37
CA VAL A 42 7.75 -10.19 4.51
C VAL A 42 6.51 -10.71 5.25
N GLU A 43 6.65 -11.09 6.51
CA GLU A 43 5.52 -11.55 7.33
C GLU A 43 4.52 -10.43 7.64
N LEU A 44 5.01 -9.22 7.95
CA LEU A 44 4.17 -8.03 8.11
C LEU A 44 3.33 -7.79 6.85
N LEU A 45 3.96 -7.77 5.67
CA LEU A 45 3.26 -7.53 4.41
C LEU A 45 2.26 -8.64 4.08
N ARG A 46 2.62 -9.91 4.29
CA ARG A 46 1.69 -11.04 4.10
C ARG A 46 0.42 -10.88 4.92
N ARG A 47 0.55 -10.42 6.18
CA ARG A 47 -0.58 -10.20 7.09
C ARG A 47 -1.41 -8.96 6.71
N VAL A 48 -0.74 -7.87 6.32
CA VAL A 48 -1.36 -6.54 6.22
C VAL A 48 -1.87 -6.21 4.81
N LEU A 49 -1.31 -6.80 3.74
CA LEU A 49 -1.73 -6.51 2.36
C LEU A 49 -3.24 -6.66 2.12
N PRO A 50 -3.94 -7.71 2.60
CA PRO A 50 -5.39 -7.80 2.45
C PRO A 50 -6.14 -6.63 3.12
N LYS A 51 -5.63 -6.13 4.25
CA LYS A 51 -6.19 -4.96 4.95
C LYS A 51 -5.94 -3.67 4.19
N ILE A 52 -4.75 -3.53 3.60
CA ILE A 52 -4.44 -2.40 2.71
C ILE A 52 -5.43 -2.39 1.54
N GLU A 53 -5.67 -3.52 0.89
CA GLU A 53 -6.63 -3.59 -0.23
C GLU A 53 -8.05 -3.16 0.18
N ALA A 54 -8.48 -3.54 1.39
CA ALA A 54 -9.78 -3.16 1.92
C ALA A 54 -9.89 -1.66 2.27
N HIS A 55 -8.84 -1.07 2.84
CA HIS A 55 -8.85 0.34 3.30
C HIS A 55 -8.37 1.33 2.23
N CYS A 56 -7.64 0.88 1.21
CA CYS A 56 -7.08 1.69 0.13
C CYS A 56 -7.66 1.24 -1.24
N PRO A 57 -8.96 1.45 -1.51
CA PRO A 57 -9.60 0.97 -2.74
C PRO A 57 -8.97 1.56 -4.01
N GLY A 58 -8.37 2.74 -3.91
CA GLY A 58 -7.69 3.39 -5.02
C GLY A 58 -6.37 2.70 -5.39
N LEU A 59 -5.70 2.03 -4.45
CA LEU A 59 -4.51 1.21 -4.75
C LEU A 59 -4.85 0.10 -5.76
N VAL A 60 -5.94 -0.62 -5.51
CA VAL A 60 -6.42 -1.71 -6.38
C VAL A 60 -6.97 -1.14 -7.69
N LYS A 61 -7.81 -0.11 -7.61
CA LYS A 61 -8.46 0.50 -8.77
C LYS A 61 -7.47 1.09 -9.77
N TYR A 62 -6.43 1.76 -9.27
CA TYR A 62 -5.44 2.45 -10.10
C TYR A 62 -4.13 1.67 -10.24
N TRP A 63 -4.09 0.38 -9.89
CA TRP A 63 -2.85 -0.41 -9.87
C TRP A 63 -2.02 -0.31 -11.16
N SER A 64 -2.66 -0.33 -12.33
CA SER A 64 -1.95 -0.23 -13.63
C SER A 64 -1.31 1.15 -13.88
N ALA A 65 -1.69 2.17 -13.11
CA ALA A 65 -1.09 3.50 -13.07
C ALA A 65 0.13 3.60 -12.16
N LEU A 66 0.36 2.59 -11.35
CA LEU A 66 1.40 2.57 -10.34
C LEU A 66 2.52 1.64 -10.78
N GLU A 67 3.74 2.08 -10.50
CA GLU A 67 4.93 1.27 -10.60
C GLU A 67 5.48 1.10 -9.19
N PHE A 68 5.42 -0.13 -8.67
CA PHE A 68 6.04 -0.44 -7.39
C PHE A 68 7.56 -0.31 -7.51
N GLN A 69 8.15 0.51 -6.63
CA GLN A 69 9.58 0.81 -6.64
C GLN A 69 10.34 -0.05 -5.63
N GLN A 70 9.93 -0.01 -4.35
CA GLN A 70 10.66 -0.68 -3.27
C GLN A 70 9.84 -0.78 -1.98
N VAL A 71 10.33 -1.62 -1.07
CA VAL A 71 9.98 -1.60 0.36
C VAL A 71 11.12 -0.93 1.13
N GLU A 72 10.79 0.01 2.01
CA GLU A 72 11.76 0.58 2.97
C GLU A 72 11.38 0.09 4.39
N PRO A 73 12.02 -0.97 4.92
CA PRO A 73 11.67 -1.52 6.22
C PRO A 73 12.17 -0.64 7.37
N ASP A 74 11.45 -0.69 8.49
CA ASP A 74 11.87 -0.20 9.81
C ASP A 74 12.46 1.21 9.81
N ARG A 75 11.75 2.15 9.16
CA ARG A 75 12.14 3.56 9.16
C ARG A 75 11.48 4.28 10.33
N PRO A 76 12.22 4.94 11.23
CA PRO A 76 11.61 5.82 12.21
C PRO A 76 10.89 6.97 11.49
N TYR A 77 9.67 7.27 11.91
CA TYR A 77 8.87 8.33 11.32
C TYR A 77 8.16 9.13 12.40
N HIS A 78 8.22 10.46 12.32
CA HIS A 78 7.52 11.33 13.27
C HIS A 78 6.07 11.51 12.85
N VAL A 79 5.14 11.02 13.67
CA VAL A 79 3.71 11.29 13.49
C VAL A 79 3.29 12.45 14.38
N GLY A 80 2.32 13.25 13.93
CA GLY A 80 1.78 14.35 14.73
C GLY A 80 1.18 13.87 16.06
N ALA A 81 1.13 14.78 17.04
CA ALA A 81 0.49 14.50 18.32
C ALA A 81 -1.02 14.19 18.15
N GLY A 82 -1.58 13.39 19.06
CA GLY A 82 -3.01 13.05 19.07
C GLY A 82 -3.40 11.84 18.21
N THR A 83 -2.41 11.09 17.73
CA THR A 83 -2.63 9.79 17.07
C THR A 83 -2.57 8.67 18.12
N HIS A 84 -3.04 7.47 17.77
CA HIS A 84 -2.92 6.30 18.64
C HIS A 84 -1.54 5.61 18.55
N LEU A 85 -0.66 6.13 17.69
CA LEU A 85 0.70 5.64 17.50
C LEU A 85 1.65 6.38 18.47
N PRO A 86 2.82 5.78 18.80
CA PRO A 86 3.88 6.52 19.49
C PRO A 86 4.33 7.73 18.65
N ASP A 87 5.08 8.67 19.23
CA ASP A 87 5.56 9.86 18.47
C ASP A 87 6.51 9.48 17.32
N TRP A 88 7.29 8.41 17.50
CA TRP A 88 8.28 7.92 16.54
C TRP A 88 8.15 6.41 16.27
N PRO A 89 7.06 5.95 15.64
CA PRO A 89 6.91 4.56 15.25
C PRO A 89 8.01 4.13 14.28
N GLN A 90 8.33 2.83 14.31
CA GLN A 90 9.00 2.19 13.19
C GLN A 90 7.95 1.90 12.12
N VAL A 91 8.24 2.34 10.89
CA VAL A 91 7.31 2.27 9.76
C VAL A 91 7.98 1.56 8.60
N THR A 92 7.29 0.56 8.05
CA THR A 92 7.64 -0.05 6.76
C THR A 92 6.92 0.70 5.65
N TRP A 93 7.65 1.24 4.68
CA TRP A 93 7.07 1.97 3.56
C TRP A 93 6.99 1.13 2.29
N LEU A 94 5.82 1.11 1.68
CA LEU A 94 5.62 0.68 0.29
C LEU A 94 5.69 1.92 -0.61
N VAL A 95 6.61 1.92 -1.57
CA VAL A 95 6.88 3.08 -2.44
C VAL A 95 6.42 2.80 -3.86
N PHE A 96 5.65 3.73 -4.43
CA PHE A 96 5.07 3.64 -5.76
C PHE A 96 5.36 4.93 -6.55
N GLN A 97 5.76 4.78 -7.80
CA GLN A 97 5.76 5.88 -8.77
C GLN A 97 4.41 5.92 -9.48
N VAL A 98 3.76 7.09 -9.50
CA VAL A 98 2.57 7.30 -10.32
C VAL A 98 3.02 7.74 -11.72
N LYS A 99 2.55 7.05 -12.76
CA LYS A 99 2.86 7.39 -14.15
C LYS A 99 2.32 8.77 -14.51
N ASP A 100 3.11 9.60 -15.19
CA ASP A 100 2.72 10.96 -15.61
C ASP A 100 1.57 10.97 -16.64
N GLU A 101 1.63 10.08 -17.62
CA GLU A 101 0.72 10.08 -18.77
C GLU A 101 -0.42 9.08 -18.61
N ASN A 102 -1.12 9.08 -17.47
CA ASN A 102 -2.22 8.15 -17.27
C ASN A 102 -3.58 8.85 -17.11
N GLN A 103 -4.54 8.54 -17.98
CA GLN A 103 -5.90 9.05 -17.87
C GLN A 103 -6.75 8.33 -16.80
N LEU A 104 -6.26 7.24 -16.23
CA LEU A 104 -6.99 6.43 -15.24
C LEU A 104 -7.14 7.15 -13.89
N VAL A 105 -6.13 7.89 -13.44
CA VAL A 105 -6.18 8.60 -12.15
C VAL A 105 -6.84 9.96 -12.34
N PRO A 106 -7.91 10.28 -11.59
CA PRO A 106 -8.59 11.57 -11.70
C PRO A 106 -7.64 12.75 -11.52
N GLY A 107 -7.66 13.71 -12.45
CA GLY A 107 -6.80 14.90 -12.38
C GLY A 107 -6.98 15.72 -11.09
N LYS A 108 -8.17 15.68 -10.49
CA LYS A 108 -8.46 16.31 -9.18
C LYS A 108 -7.64 15.74 -8.02
N TYR A 109 -7.10 14.53 -8.13
CA TYR A 109 -6.21 13.94 -7.12
C TYR A 109 -4.79 14.50 -7.21
N ARG A 110 -4.42 15.13 -8.34
CA ARG A 110 -3.09 15.72 -8.56
C ARG A 110 -1.93 14.76 -8.27
N ALA A 111 -2.14 13.45 -8.48
CA ALA A 111 -1.17 12.41 -8.12
C ALA A 111 -0.20 12.04 -9.25
N HIS A 112 -0.45 12.48 -10.48
CA HIS A 112 0.41 12.21 -11.64
C HIS A 112 1.84 12.68 -11.39
N GLY A 113 2.82 11.83 -11.72
CA GLY A 113 4.25 12.12 -11.55
C GLY A 113 4.76 12.03 -10.11
N HIS A 114 3.89 11.95 -9.11
CA HIS A 114 4.31 11.87 -7.71
C HIS A 114 4.86 10.49 -7.34
N VAL A 115 5.86 10.49 -6.47
CA VAL A 115 6.22 9.31 -5.67
C VAL A 115 5.28 9.24 -4.47
N CYS A 116 4.44 8.22 -4.45
CA CYS A 116 3.48 7.96 -3.39
C CYS A 116 3.92 6.81 -2.49
N ARG A 117 3.67 6.95 -1.19
CA ARG A 117 4.09 5.98 -0.18
C ARG A 117 2.94 5.65 0.77
N ILE A 118 2.83 4.36 1.11
CA ILE A 118 1.96 3.88 2.19
C ILE A 118 2.88 3.34 3.28
N GLY A 119 2.81 3.94 4.46
CA GLY A 119 3.50 3.49 5.66
C GLY A 119 2.64 2.48 6.41
N ILE A 120 3.27 1.46 6.97
CA ILE A 120 2.67 0.45 7.84
C ILE A 120 3.44 0.51 9.15
N ASP A 121 2.76 0.74 10.26
CA ASP A 121 3.40 0.66 11.58
C ASP A 121 3.92 -0.76 11.86
N ALA A 122 4.87 -0.89 12.79
CA ALA A 122 5.49 -2.17 13.11
C ALA A 122 4.48 -3.27 13.49
N ASP A 123 3.37 -2.90 14.13
CA ASP A 123 2.34 -3.86 14.55
C ASP A 123 1.37 -4.22 13.40
N GLY A 124 1.36 -3.45 12.31
CA GLY A 124 0.42 -3.62 11.20
C GLY A 124 -1.02 -3.27 11.58
N THR A 125 -1.16 -2.29 12.47
CA THR A 125 -2.44 -1.80 13.00
C THR A 125 -2.86 -0.47 12.40
N ALA A 126 -1.95 0.24 11.74
CA ALA A 126 -2.20 1.54 11.15
C ALA A 126 -1.51 1.71 9.78
N LEU A 127 -2.18 2.45 8.90
CA LEU A 127 -1.62 2.94 7.66
C LEU A 127 -1.34 4.44 7.76
N ILE A 128 -0.19 4.88 7.22
CA ILE A 128 0.24 6.28 7.23
C ILE A 128 0.41 6.74 5.79
N VAL A 129 -0.31 7.81 5.40
CA VAL A 129 -0.19 8.40 4.07
C VAL A 129 0.09 9.91 4.18
N PRO A 130 1.35 10.36 4.02
CA PRO A 130 1.73 11.74 4.31
C PRO A 130 1.27 12.78 3.29
N LYS A 131 1.30 12.44 2.00
CA LYS A 131 1.09 13.42 0.91
C LYS A 131 -0.35 13.42 0.45
N GLU A 132 -0.97 14.60 0.40
CA GLU A 132 -2.36 14.81 -0.05
C GLU A 132 -2.70 14.14 -1.41
N PRO A 133 -1.86 14.22 -2.46
CA PRO A 133 -2.17 13.51 -3.71
C PRO A 133 -2.21 12.00 -3.54
N CYS A 134 -1.37 11.45 -2.66
CA CYS A 134 -1.29 10.03 -2.38
C CYS A 134 -2.45 9.56 -1.51
N GLN A 135 -2.88 10.39 -0.55
CA GLN A 135 -4.12 10.16 0.18
C GLN A 135 -5.29 10.08 -0.82
N SER A 136 -5.36 11.05 -1.74
CA SER A 136 -6.45 11.09 -2.70
C SER A 136 -6.48 9.87 -3.61
N LEU A 137 -5.29 9.47 -4.07
CA LEU A 137 -5.07 8.29 -4.89
C LEU A 137 -5.43 7.00 -4.15
N PHE A 138 -4.87 6.74 -2.97
CA PHE A 138 -5.02 5.46 -2.28
C PHE A 138 -6.43 5.26 -1.71
N PHE A 139 -7.07 6.32 -1.22
CA PHE A 139 -8.42 6.25 -0.65
C PHE A 139 -9.54 6.48 -1.69
N ASP A 140 -9.20 6.69 -2.96
CA ASP A 140 -10.12 6.99 -4.06
C ASP A 140 -11.15 8.09 -3.74
N ARG A 141 -10.68 9.19 -3.14
CA ARG A 141 -11.50 10.37 -2.83
C ARG A 141 -10.61 11.59 -2.69
N PRO A 142 -11.08 12.82 -2.95
CA PRO A 142 -10.29 14.01 -2.61
C PRO A 142 -9.88 13.98 -1.14
N ALA A 143 -8.60 14.25 -0.87
CA ALA A 143 -8.11 14.39 0.49
C ALA A 143 -8.82 15.54 1.21
N ALA A 144 -9.08 15.33 2.50
CA ALA A 144 -9.75 16.32 3.35
C ALA A 144 -8.76 17.16 4.17
N LEU A 145 -7.52 16.70 4.33
CA LEU A 145 -6.51 17.32 5.17
C LEU A 145 -5.34 17.77 4.29
N ALA A 146 -5.14 19.08 4.19
CA ALA A 146 -3.91 19.64 3.66
C ALA A 146 -2.83 19.57 4.76
N ASP A 147 -1.61 19.25 4.37
CA ASP A 147 -0.40 19.31 5.22
C ASP A 147 -0.43 18.44 6.50
N GLN A 148 -1.26 17.39 6.55
CA GLN A 148 -1.29 16.43 7.65
C GLN A 148 -1.24 15.00 7.14
N ASP A 149 -0.56 14.15 7.91
CA ASP A 149 -0.58 12.72 7.69
C ASP A 149 -1.99 12.18 7.86
N PHE A 150 -2.45 11.40 6.89
CA PHE A 150 -3.67 10.64 7.06
C PHE A 150 -3.33 9.28 7.65
N ILE A 151 -3.73 9.08 8.90
CA ILE A 151 -3.52 7.84 9.64
C ILE A 151 -4.82 7.07 9.73
N VAL A 152 -4.81 5.83 9.25
CA VAL A 152 -5.98 4.95 9.23
C VAL A 152 -5.71 3.77 10.14
N ASP A 153 -6.57 3.58 11.13
CA ASP A 153 -6.61 2.37 11.93
C ASP A 153 -7.19 1.23 11.09
N ILE A 154 -6.48 0.10 11.06
CA ILE A 154 -6.82 -1.11 10.31
C ILE A 154 -6.92 -2.35 11.23
N ARG A 155 -7.14 -2.13 12.54
CA ARG A 155 -7.52 -3.19 13.47
C ARG A 155 -8.93 -3.67 13.15
N ASP A 156 -9.14 -4.98 13.26
CA ASP A 156 -10.44 -5.63 13.06
C ASP A 156 -11.40 -5.34 14.22
#